data_AF-A0A950VXN1-F1
#
_entry.id   AF-A0A950VXN1-F1
#
_cell.length_a   1.000
_cell.length_b   1.000
_cell.length_c   1.000
_cell.angle_alpha   90.00
_cell.angle_beta   90.00
_cell.angle_gamma   90.00
#
_symmetry.space_group_name_H-M   'P 1'
#
loop_
_entity.id
_entity.type
_entity.pdbx_description
1 polymer ?
#
loop_
_entity_poly.entity_id
_entity_poly.type
_entity_poly.pdbx_seq_one_letter_code
_entity_poly.pdbx_strand_id
1 'polypeptide(L)'
;MGKYAMDSTMEVRSPIFERRRLRRIRMIVELTLNLIGSDMTVSHREARCLVRCARKAILELHPGFEQRYERIVLPYFERMLASRWPHEQAFDDDCCDVVN
;
A
#
# COMPACT_ATOMS: atom_id res chain seq x y z
N MET A 1 -2.55 -5.62 -38.98
CA MET A 1 -3.67 -5.04 -38.21
C MET A 1 -4.04 -6.02 -37.11
N GLY A 2 -3.81 -5.63 -35.86
CA GLY A 2 -3.73 -6.51 -34.69
C GLY A 2 -5.07 -7.10 -34.27
N LYS A 3 -5.12 -8.43 -34.14
CA LYS A 3 -6.26 -9.21 -33.66
C LYS A 3 -6.16 -9.59 -32.17
N TYR A 4 -5.36 -8.87 -31.41
CA TYR A 4 -5.13 -9.15 -29.98
C TYR A 4 -5.28 -7.86 -29.17
N ALA A 5 -6.45 -7.25 -29.22
CA ALA A 5 -6.82 -6.09 -28.38
C ALA A 5 -8.06 -6.38 -27.51
N MET A 6 -8.36 -7.66 -27.28
CA MET A 6 -9.43 -8.12 -26.41
C MET A 6 -8.88 -9.32 -25.65
N ASP A 7 -8.42 -9.07 -24.42
CA ASP A 7 -8.75 -9.87 -23.21
C ASP A 7 -7.78 -9.58 -22.04
N SER A 8 -7.55 -8.31 -21.67
CA SER A 8 -6.83 -7.98 -20.42
C SER A 8 -7.74 -7.65 -19.24
N THR A 9 -9.06 -7.71 -19.41
CA THR A 9 -10.03 -7.37 -18.36
C THR A 9 -10.82 -8.57 -17.83
N MET A 10 -10.72 -9.76 -18.44
CA MET A 10 -11.31 -10.99 -17.92
C MET A 10 -10.27 -12.02 -17.44
N GLU A 11 -9.11 -11.56 -16.94
CA GLU A 11 -8.17 -12.45 -16.26
C GLU A 11 -8.79 -13.04 -14.97
N VAL A 12 -9.49 -14.15 -15.18
CA VAL A 12 -9.80 -15.25 -14.28
C VAL A 12 -10.10 -14.81 -12.83
N ARG A 13 -11.40 -14.62 -12.52
CA ARG A 13 -11.97 -14.74 -11.16
C ARG A 13 -11.83 -16.17 -10.61
N SER A 14 -10.65 -16.77 -10.76
CA SER A 14 -10.36 -18.07 -10.16
C SER A 14 -10.00 -17.81 -8.70
N PRO A 15 -10.67 -18.51 -7.77
CA PRO A 15 -10.49 -18.29 -6.33
C PRO A 15 -9.03 -18.49 -5.90
N ILE A 16 -8.22 -19.21 -6.67
CA ILE A 16 -6.78 -19.41 -6.41
C ILE A 16 -5.99 -18.11 -6.65
N PHE A 17 -6.26 -17.41 -7.75
CA PHE A 17 -5.57 -16.16 -8.08
C PHE A 17 -5.98 -15.04 -7.12
N GLU A 18 -7.26 -14.95 -6.76
CA GLU A 18 -7.74 -14.00 -5.75
C GLU A 18 -7.09 -14.24 -4.38
N ARG A 19 -7.01 -15.50 -3.93
CA ARG A 19 -6.31 -15.86 -2.68
C ARG A 19 -4.82 -15.53 -2.72
N ARG A 20 -4.14 -15.75 -3.86
CA ARG A 20 -2.73 -15.35 -4.04
C ARG A 20 -2.57 -13.83 -3.97
N ARG A 21 -3.47 -13.08 -4.60
CA ARG A 21 -3.49 -11.62 -4.59
C ARG A 21 -3.68 -11.07 -3.19
N LEU A 22 -4.67 -11.57 -2.44
CA LEU A 22 -4.91 -11.18 -1.05
C LEU A 22 -3.72 -11.50 -0.13
N ARG A 23 -3.07 -12.66 -0.33
CA ARG A 23 -1.84 -12.99 0.43
C ARG A 23 -0.71 -11.99 0.18
N ARG A 24 -0.52 -11.57 -1.08
CA ARG A 24 0.48 -10.56 -1.43
C ARG A 24 0.14 -9.19 -0.83
N ILE A 25 -1.12 -8.76 -0.89
CA ILE A 25 -1.56 -7.53 -0.23
C ILE A 25 -1.27 -7.60 1.26
N ARG A 26 -1.62 -8.71 1.92
CA ARG A 26 -1.33 -8.92 3.34
C ARG A 26 0.17 -8.82 3.64
N MET A 27 1.02 -9.46 2.83
CA MET A 27 2.48 -9.34 2.97
C MET A 27 2.95 -7.89 2.85
N ILE A 28 2.50 -7.13 1.85
CA ILE A 28 2.87 -5.72 1.69
C ILE A 28 2.51 -4.94 2.96
N VAL A 29 1.28 -5.09 3.45
CA VAL A 29 0.82 -4.37 4.65
C VAL A 29 1.64 -4.74 5.89
N GLU A 30 1.84 -6.04 6.14
CA GLU A 30 2.60 -6.51 7.30
C GLU A 30 4.07 -6.06 7.26
N LEU A 31 4.72 -6.12 6.08
CA LEU A 31 6.09 -5.67 5.91
C LEU A 31 6.23 -4.16 6.14
N THR A 32 5.33 -3.36 5.59
CA THR A 32 5.34 -1.91 5.78
C THR A 32 5.10 -1.54 7.25
N LEU A 33 4.15 -2.20 7.92
CA LEU A 33 3.90 -1.97 9.36
C LEU A 33 5.11 -2.36 10.21
N ASN A 34 5.73 -3.51 9.92
CA ASN A 34 6.91 -3.96 10.66
C ASN A 34 8.10 -3.04 10.46
N LEU A 35 8.33 -2.55 9.23
CA LEU A 35 9.39 -1.59 8.93
C LEU A 35 9.19 -0.29 9.72
N ILE A 36 8.00 0.31 9.64
CA ILE A 36 7.68 1.56 10.36
C ILE A 36 7.73 1.36 11.89
N GLY A 37 7.30 0.20 12.38
CA GLY A 37 7.24 -0.10 13.80
C GLY A 37 8.58 -0.43 14.44
N SER A 38 9.44 -1.16 13.73
CA SER A 38 10.65 -1.75 14.29
C SER A 38 11.90 -0.90 14.05
N ASP A 39 11.96 -0.20 12.91
CA ASP A 39 13.13 0.58 12.55
C ASP A 39 13.05 1.98 13.19
N MET A 40 13.91 2.25 14.18
CA MET A 40 13.98 3.55 14.88
C MET A 40 14.59 4.67 14.03
N THR A 41 15.22 4.35 12.90
CA THR A 41 15.85 5.33 12.01
C THR A 41 14.87 5.96 11.03
N VAL A 42 13.75 5.29 10.75
CA VAL A 42 12.69 5.79 9.87
C VAL A 42 12.07 7.03 10.51
N SER A 43 12.13 8.15 9.79
CA SER A 43 11.46 9.40 10.12
C SER A 43 9.96 9.35 9.79
N HIS A 44 9.18 10.27 10.36
CA HIS A 44 7.74 10.36 10.06
C HIS A 44 7.47 10.59 8.56
N ARG A 45 8.30 11.41 7.89
CA ARG A 45 8.20 11.65 6.45
C ARG A 45 8.43 10.38 5.63
N GLU A 46 9.47 9.61 5.96
CA GLU A 46 9.75 8.34 5.30
C GLU A 46 8.65 7.32 5.55
N ALA A 47 8.12 7.25 6.78
CA ALA A 47 7.00 6.37 7.11
C ALA A 47 5.76 6.69 6.26
N ARG A 48 5.43 7.97 6.07
CA ARG A 48 4.33 8.38 5.16
C ARG A 48 4.61 8.03 3.70
N CYS A 49 5.86 8.21 3.25
CA CYS A 49 6.28 7.79 1.91
C CYS A 49 6.10 6.27 1.73
N LEU A 50 6.52 5.46 2.71
CA LEU A 50 6.33 4.01 2.70
C LEU A 50 4.85 3.62 2.62
N VAL A 51 3.97 4.31 3.35
CA VAL A 51 2.51 4.08 3.26
C VAL A 51 1.97 4.41 1.86
N ARG A 52 2.43 5.51 1.24
CA ARG A 52 2.05 5.88 -0.15
C ARG A 52 2.55 4.85 -1.17
N CYS A 53 3.80 4.41 -1.04
CA CYS A 53 4.38 3.35 -1.87
C CYS A 53 3.61 2.03 -1.71
N ALA A 54 3.25 1.67 -0.48
CA ALA A 54 2.42 0.49 -0.22
C ALA A 54 1.03 0.61 -0.87
N ARG A 55 0.37 1.78 -0.78
CA ARG A 55 -0.90 2.05 -1.49
C ARG A 55 -0.74 1.82 -2.99
N LYS A 56 0.27 2.43 -3.61
CA LYS A 56 0.54 2.31 -5.04
C LYS A 56 0.74 0.85 -5.45
N ALA A 57 1.60 0.11 -4.74
CA ALA A 57 1.88 -1.30 -5.02
C ALA A 57 0.62 -2.20 -4.86
N ILE A 58 -0.22 -1.92 -3.86
CA ILE A 58 -1.48 -2.66 -3.66
C ILE A 58 -2.46 -2.39 -4.79
N LEU A 59 -2.60 -1.15 -5.25
CA LEU A 59 -3.51 -0.78 -6.33
C LEU A 59 -3.01 -1.27 -7.70
N GLU A 60 -1.69 -1.30 -7.94
CA GLU A 60 -1.12 -1.93 -9.14
C GLU A 60 -1.39 -3.45 -9.14
N LEU A 61 -1.29 -4.11 -7.99
CA LEU A 61 -1.59 -5.54 -7.85
C LEU A 61 -3.10 -5.82 -7.94
N HIS A 62 -3.94 -4.91 -7.46
CA HIS A 62 -5.38 -5.03 -7.45
C HIS A 62 -6.07 -3.67 -7.61
N PRO A 63 -6.35 -3.23 -8.86
CA PRO A 63 -6.92 -1.90 -9.11
C PRO A 63 -8.27 -1.66 -8.42
N GLY A 64 -9.14 -2.69 -8.36
CA GLY A 64 -10.43 -2.61 -7.67
C GLY A 64 -10.38 -2.68 -6.13
N PHE A 65 -9.19 -2.61 -5.51
CA PHE A 65 -9.05 -2.72 -4.05
C PHE A 65 -9.12 -1.37 -3.33
N GLU A 66 -9.26 -0.25 -4.03
CA GLU A 66 -9.18 1.12 -3.48
C GLU A 66 -10.13 1.37 -2.30
N GLN A 67 -11.44 1.17 -2.46
CA GLN A 67 -12.39 1.32 -1.35
C GLN A 67 -12.06 0.42 -0.15
N ARG A 68 -11.57 -0.79 -0.40
CA ARG A 68 -11.23 -1.73 0.67
C ARG A 68 -9.93 -1.32 1.35
N TYR A 69 -8.98 -0.78 0.61
CA TYR A 69 -7.76 -0.19 1.15
C TYR A 69 -8.12 0.95 2.12
N GLU A 70 -8.93 1.91 1.68
CA GLU A 70 -9.32 3.07 2.49
C GLU A 70 -10.08 2.68 3.75
N ARG A 71 -11.00 1.71 3.64
CA ARG A 71 -11.83 1.29 4.79
C ARG A 71 -11.11 0.38 5.77
N ILE A 72 -10.20 -0.48 5.29
CA ILE A 72 -9.60 -1.53 6.10
C ILE A 72 -8.13 -1.23 6.35
N VAL A 73 -7.33 -1.08 5.29
CA VAL A 73 -5.85 -1.03 5.36
C VAL A 73 -5.35 0.31 5.89
N LEU A 74 -5.86 1.43 5.36
CA LEU A 74 -5.42 2.77 5.72
C LEU A 74 -5.53 3.05 7.23
N PRO A 75 -6.63 2.68 7.93
CA PRO A 75 -6.70 2.83 9.39
C PRO A 75 -5.63 2.08 10.18
N TYR A 76 -5.06 0.98 9.65
CA TYR A 76 -3.94 0.31 10.32
C TYR A 76 -2.67 1.14 10.24
N PHE A 77 -2.39 1.73 9.08
CA PHE A 77 -1.25 2.62 8.91
C PHE A 77 -1.41 3.89 9.74
N GLU A 78 -2.58 4.50 9.72
CA GLU A 78 -2.87 5.71 10.52
C GLU A 78 -2.68 5.46 12.01
N ARG A 79 -3.19 4.34 12.54
CA ARG A 79 -2.96 3.96 13.95
C ARG A 79 -1.48 3.79 14.27
N MET A 80 -0.71 3.16 13.38
CA MET A 80 0.73 2.97 13.56
C MET A 80 1.48 4.31 13.58
N LEU A 81 1.17 5.18 12.62
CA LEU A 81 1.77 6.53 12.54
C LEU A 81 1.40 7.37 13.77
N ALA A 82 0.14 7.40 14.16
CA ALA A 82 -0.33 8.14 15.33
C ALA A 82 0.28 7.61 16.64
N SER A 83 0.50 6.30 16.74
CA SER A 83 1.13 5.70 17.91
C SER A 83 2.61 6.08 18.04
N ARG A 84 3.30 6.29 16.93
CA ARG A 84 4.75 6.54 16.90
C ARG A 84 5.10 8.02 16.87
N TRP A 85 4.26 8.83 16.22
CA TRP A 85 4.42 10.28 16.06
C TRP A 85 3.14 11.02 16.45
N PRO A 86 2.79 11.09 17.76
CA PRO A 86 1.53 11.68 18.21
C PRO A 86 1.45 13.21 18.03
N HIS A 87 2.58 13.89 17.90
CA HIS A 87 2.66 15.35 17.81
C HIS A 87 2.94 15.87 16.38
N GLU A 88 3.21 14.97 15.44
CA GLU A 88 3.57 15.33 14.08
C GLU A 88 2.29 15.33 13.23
N GLN A 89 1.74 16.53 13.01
CA GLN A 89 0.62 16.69 12.09
C GLN A 89 1.06 16.40 10.66
N ALA A 90 0.09 16.05 9.82
CA ALA A 90 0.29 15.74 8.43
C ALA A 90 0.73 17.00 7.65
N PHE A 91 2.01 17.40 7.74
CA PHE A 91 2.56 18.43 6.84
C PHE A 91 2.45 17.94 5.39
N ASP A 92 2.11 18.86 4.50
CA ASP A 92 1.62 18.62 3.14
C ASP A 92 2.59 17.87 2.21
N ASP A 93 1.98 17.39 1.12
CA ASP A 93 2.20 16.15 0.40
C ASP A 93 3.39 16.12 -0.59
N ASP A 94 4.30 17.10 -0.59
CA ASP A 94 5.03 17.45 -1.83
C ASP A 94 6.52 17.10 -1.91
N CYS A 95 7.02 16.13 -1.15
CA CYS A 95 8.38 15.67 -1.42
C CYS A 95 8.50 14.18 -1.12
N CYS A 96 8.12 13.37 -2.10
CA CYS A 96 8.48 11.95 -2.19
C CYS A 96 9.78 11.81 -2.99
N ASP A 97 10.79 12.64 -2.77
CA ASP A 97 12.06 12.45 -3.45
C ASP A 97 12.79 11.26 -2.80
N VAL A 98 12.71 10.17 -3.56
CA VAL A 98 13.52 8.95 -3.61
C VAL A 98 14.55 8.83 -2.48
N VAL A 99 14.27 7.92 -1.53
CA VAL A 99 15.32 7.32 -0.71
C VAL A 99 16.18 6.49 -1.67
N ASN A 100 17.39 6.99 -1.94
CA ASN A 100 18.40 6.33 -2.77
C ASN A 100 19.25 5.38 -1.91
#